data_AF-A0A834Y3A1-F1
#
_entry.id   AF-A0A834Y3A1-F1
#
_cell.length_a   1.000
_cell.length_b   1.000
_cell.length_c   1.000
_cell.angle_alpha   90.00
_cell.angle_beta   90.00
_cell.angle_gamma   90.00
#
_symmetry.space_group_name_H-M   'P 1'
#
loop_
_entity.id
_entity.type
_entity.pdbx_description
1 polymer ?
#
loop_
_entity_poly.entity_id
_entity_poly.type
_entity_poly.pdbx_seq_one_letter_code
_entity_poly.pdbx_strand_id
1 'polypeptide(L)'
;MKVARNFDWNQIILDAKQLADAKGISIYAVMINDNIDLINKAGFEKLWLLRCNWSFSVLIEKKLIPLDYGGSAFDAAKDKVNCQNWYLLPTCLKNLNAMSNMLADRTVRLDTKVVESLIDPQVEEKLQYNTNLLTTIVSIIEKSEKQNTIMADVIEKWLILAASSQYDPIHTKINTIMTPAALTANLLHPSYHGKNFIKELHHDRITIEFLTEEVGQSGVEDFICYRDLKSIFENARLQEFSNPISYWNIVKKVHPILLQSLPTKKFQKVNVQSDLLTKDNLLLPSLSSPKSILTNQSEVKLSIPHSTQSLSTMPTAT
;
A
#
# COMPACT_ATOMS: atom_id res chain seq x y z
N MET A 1 -12.72 28.69 4.98
CA MET A 1 -13.46 27.60 5.65
C MET A 1 -13.93 26.62 4.56
N LYS A 2 -13.24 25.49 4.34
CA LYS A 2 -13.65 24.49 3.34
C LYS A 2 -14.63 23.54 4.03
N VAL A 3 -15.89 23.56 3.62
CA VAL A 3 -16.88 22.58 4.06
C VAL A 3 -16.45 21.23 3.49
N ALA A 4 -15.94 20.34 4.34
CA ALA A 4 -15.75 18.95 3.97
C ALA A 4 -17.14 18.39 3.65
N ARG A 5 -17.39 18.05 2.38
CA ARG A 5 -18.60 17.29 2.04
C ARG A 5 -18.44 15.93 2.70
N ASN A 6 -19.24 15.67 3.72
CA ASN A 6 -19.41 14.32 4.24
C ASN A 6 -20.08 13.52 3.13
N PHE A 7 -19.28 12.73 2.42
CA PHE A 7 -19.81 11.75 1.47
C PHE A 7 -20.47 10.63 2.27
N ASP A 8 -21.75 10.40 2.03
CA ASP A 8 -22.44 9.23 2.54
C ASP A 8 -22.05 8.02 1.68
N TRP A 9 -21.05 7.27 2.15
CA TRP A 9 -20.56 6.07 1.47
C TRP A 9 -21.64 5.00 1.32
N ASN A 10 -22.62 4.93 2.24
CA ASN A 10 -23.72 3.98 2.09
C ASN A 10 -24.54 4.31 0.86
N GLN A 11 -24.86 5.58 0.67
CA GLN A 11 -25.62 6.03 -0.49
C GLN A 11 -24.86 5.75 -1.79
N ILE A 12 -23.55 6.02 -1.83
CA ILE A 12 -22.73 5.74 -3.03
C ILE A 12 -22.74 4.25 -3.39
N ILE A 13 -22.61 3.37 -2.39
CA ILE A 13 -22.61 1.92 -2.62
C ILE A 13 -24.01 1.44 -3.06
N LEU A 14 -25.07 1.97 -2.46
CA LEU A 14 -26.45 1.70 -2.86
C LEU A 14 -26.73 2.16 -4.30
N ASP A 15 -26.31 3.36 -4.66
CA ASP A 15 -26.46 3.91 -6.01
C ASP A 15 -25.69 3.08 -7.03
N ALA A 16 -24.47 2.65 -6.69
CA ALA A 16 -23.67 1.76 -7.52
C ALA A 16 -24.37 0.41 -7.73
N LYS A 17 -24.96 -0.17 -6.68
CA LYS A 17 -25.74 -1.41 -6.77
C LYS A 17 -26.94 -1.24 -7.69
N GLN A 18 -27.76 -0.21 -7.47
CA GLN A 18 -28.94 0.07 -8.30
C GLN A 18 -28.56 0.26 -9.78
N LEU A 19 -27.46 0.96 -10.04
CA LEU A 19 -26.96 1.15 -11.40
C LEU A 19 -26.50 -0.17 -12.04
N ALA A 20 -25.84 -1.02 -11.27
CA ALA A 20 -25.41 -2.33 -11.74
C ALA A 20 -26.60 -3.24 -12.02
N ASP A 21 -27.58 -3.29 -11.12
CA ASP A 21 -28.83 -4.05 -11.28
C ASP A 21 -29.59 -3.59 -12.53
N ALA A 22 -29.73 -2.27 -12.73
CA ALA A 22 -30.37 -1.70 -13.92
C ALA A 22 -29.66 -2.07 -15.24
N LYS A 23 -28.37 -2.38 -15.18
CA LYS A 23 -27.56 -2.82 -16.33
C LYS A 23 -27.42 -4.35 -16.42
N GLY A 24 -28.02 -5.11 -15.51
CA GLY A 24 -27.83 -6.56 -15.41
C GLY A 24 -26.37 -6.95 -15.10
N ILE A 25 -25.64 -6.08 -14.39
CA ILE A 25 -24.27 -6.29 -13.95
C ILE A 25 -24.31 -6.68 -12.47
N SER A 26 -23.58 -7.73 -12.10
CA SER A 26 -23.41 -8.11 -10.70
C SER A 26 -22.13 -7.49 -10.13
N ILE A 27 -22.24 -6.83 -8.98
CA ILE A 27 -21.08 -6.32 -8.22
C ILE A 27 -20.65 -7.40 -7.23
N TYR A 28 -19.42 -7.87 -7.37
CA TYR A 28 -18.85 -8.90 -6.49
C TYR A 28 -17.85 -8.34 -5.49
N ALA A 29 -17.30 -7.15 -5.72
CA ALA A 29 -16.33 -6.52 -4.83
C ALA A 29 -16.45 -4.99 -4.84
N VAL A 30 -16.13 -4.36 -3.71
CA VAL A 30 -16.06 -2.91 -3.55
C VAL A 30 -14.78 -2.58 -2.81
N MET A 31 -14.01 -1.62 -3.37
CA MET A 31 -12.87 -1.04 -2.69
C MET A 31 -13.31 0.17 -1.87
N ILE A 32 -13.03 0.14 -0.57
CA ILE A 32 -13.31 1.24 0.36
C ILE A 32 -12.03 1.69 1.05
N ASN A 33 -12.05 2.89 1.61
CA ASN A 33 -10.92 3.41 2.37
C ASN A 33 -10.80 2.68 3.72
N ASP A 34 -11.52 3.14 4.75
CA ASP A 34 -11.33 2.64 6.13
C ASP A 34 -12.61 2.22 6.86
N ASN A 35 -13.79 2.52 6.32
CA ASN A 35 -15.06 2.39 7.05
C ASN A 35 -15.81 1.10 6.68
N ILE A 36 -15.28 -0.04 7.12
CA ILE A 36 -15.85 -1.38 6.84
C ILE A 36 -17.23 -1.54 7.51
N ASP A 37 -17.42 -0.95 8.69
CA ASP A 37 -18.63 -1.12 9.52
C ASP A 37 -19.92 -0.65 8.84
N LEU A 38 -19.81 0.20 7.82
CA LEU A 38 -20.93 0.76 7.08
C LEU A 38 -21.62 -0.27 6.16
N ILE A 39 -20.91 -1.29 5.68
CA ILE A 39 -21.40 -2.11 4.56
C ILE A 39 -22.25 -3.30 5.01
N ASN A 40 -22.02 -3.81 6.22
CA ASN A 40 -22.79 -4.92 6.79
C ASN A 40 -24.29 -4.59 6.99
N LYS A 41 -24.69 -3.31 6.91
CA LYS A 41 -26.07 -2.87 7.14
C LYS A 41 -26.96 -2.82 5.89
N ALA A 42 -26.39 -2.89 4.69
CA ALA A 42 -27.13 -2.55 3.46
C ALA A 42 -27.44 -3.76 2.54
N GLY A 43 -27.50 -4.97 3.09
CA GLY A 43 -27.87 -6.17 2.32
C GLY A 43 -26.81 -6.55 1.27
N PHE A 44 -25.54 -6.40 1.64
CA PHE A 44 -24.35 -6.72 0.83
C PHE A 44 -23.62 -7.96 1.35
N GLU A 45 -24.36 -8.94 1.89
CA GLU A 45 -23.78 -10.12 2.57
C GLU A 45 -22.82 -10.93 1.69
N LYS A 46 -22.92 -10.81 0.36
CA LYS A 46 -22.07 -11.52 -0.61
C LYS A 46 -21.01 -10.65 -1.29
N LEU A 47 -20.84 -9.40 -0.87
CA LEU A 47 -19.96 -8.48 -1.55
C LEU A 47 -18.58 -8.47 -0.89
N TRP A 48 -17.53 -8.65 -1.69
CA TRP A 48 -16.17 -8.70 -1.19
C TRP A 48 -15.66 -7.29 -0.87
N LEU A 49 -15.34 -7.07 0.39
CA LEU A 49 -14.87 -5.77 0.88
C LEU A 49 -13.36 -5.71 0.80
N LEU A 50 -12.87 -4.87 -0.10
CA LEU A 50 -11.45 -4.65 -0.29
C LEU A 50 -11.08 -3.28 0.28
N ARG A 51 -9.94 -3.18 0.94
CA ARG A 51 -9.40 -1.88 1.34
C ARG A 51 -8.54 -1.27 0.25
N CYS A 52 -8.67 0.03 0.08
CA CYS A 52 -7.84 0.84 -0.79
C CYS A 52 -6.41 0.89 -0.22
N ASN A 53 -5.43 0.45 -1.03
CA ASN A 53 -4.01 0.45 -0.62
C ASN A 53 -3.50 1.83 -0.22
N TRP A 54 -3.98 2.89 -0.89
CA TRP A 54 -3.61 4.26 -0.57
C TRP A 54 -4.12 4.70 0.80
N SER A 55 -5.41 4.46 1.10
CA SER A 55 -5.96 4.78 2.42
C SER A 55 -5.21 4.01 3.51
N PHE A 56 -4.97 2.73 3.23
CA PHE A 56 -4.28 1.85 4.14
C PHE A 56 -2.84 2.28 4.42
N SER A 57 -2.09 2.73 3.41
CA SER A 57 -0.72 3.22 3.60
C SER A 57 -0.68 4.48 4.45
N VAL A 58 -1.64 5.40 4.30
CA VAL A 58 -1.74 6.60 5.15
C VAL A 58 -1.96 6.19 6.61
N LEU A 59 -2.73 5.13 6.87
CA LEU A 59 -2.88 4.63 8.24
C LEU A 59 -1.60 4.02 8.81
N ILE A 60 -0.83 3.30 8.01
CA ILE A 60 0.47 2.77 8.45
C ILE A 60 1.45 3.93 8.68
N GLU A 61 1.49 4.90 7.79
CA GLU A 61 2.34 6.08 7.90
C GLU A 61 2.08 6.85 9.20
N LYS A 62 0.81 7.06 9.56
CA LYS A 62 0.42 7.66 10.85
C LYS A 62 0.89 6.87 12.07
N LYS A 63 1.13 5.56 11.93
CA LYS A 63 1.70 4.71 12.98
C LYS A 63 3.23 4.71 12.99
N LEU A 64 3.85 4.91 11.82
CA LEU A 64 5.31 4.86 11.63
C LEU A 64 6.03 6.17 11.80
N ILE A 65 5.30 7.27 11.84
CA ILE A 65 5.87 8.56 12.18
C ILE A 65 5.56 8.78 13.66
N PRO A 66 6.49 8.45 14.58
CA PRO A 66 6.37 8.91 15.95
C PRO A 66 6.21 10.42 15.92
N LEU A 67 5.09 10.86 16.48
CA LEU A 67 4.75 12.27 16.59
C LEU A 67 5.79 13.04 17.41
N ASP A 68 6.66 12.32 18.11
CA ASP A 68 7.66 12.86 19.02
C ASP A 68 8.96 13.31 18.31
N TYR A 69 9.18 12.94 17.04
CA TYR A 69 10.36 13.37 16.27
C TYR A 69 10.26 14.79 15.70
N GLY A 70 9.10 15.43 15.84
CA GLY A 70 8.73 16.54 14.99
C GLY A 70 8.29 17.78 15.72
N GLY A 71 8.93 18.92 15.42
CA GLY A 71 8.32 20.23 15.66
C GLY A 71 7.12 20.48 14.75
N SER A 72 6.67 21.74 14.67
CA SER A 72 5.43 22.18 13.98
C SER A 72 5.16 21.63 12.57
N ALA A 73 6.19 21.23 11.80
CA ALA A 73 6.03 20.61 10.49
C ALA A 73 5.37 19.21 10.54
N PHE A 74 5.65 18.43 11.59
CA PHE A 74 5.02 17.12 11.82
C PHE A 74 3.61 17.28 12.39
N ASP A 75 3.39 18.29 13.23
CA ASP A 75 2.04 18.63 13.72
C ASP A 75 1.12 19.05 12.57
N ALA A 76 1.61 19.92 11.67
CA ALA A 76 0.86 20.33 10.47
C ALA A 76 0.59 19.17 9.50
N ALA A 77 1.42 18.14 9.52
CA ALA A 77 1.29 16.92 8.75
C ALA A 77 0.26 15.94 9.37
N LYS A 78 0.09 15.97 10.70
CA LYS A 78 -0.87 15.13 11.43
C LYS A 78 -2.32 15.44 11.07
N ASP A 79 -2.63 16.72 10.89
CA ASP A 79 -4.00 17.20 10.66
C ASP A 79 -4.43 17.13 9.18
N LYS A 80 -3.49 16.87 8.27
CA LYS A 80 -3.77 16.76 6.85
C LYS A 80 -3.98 15.30 6.47
N VAL A 81 -5.26 14.92 6.34
CA VAL A 81 -5.73 13.59 5.94
C VAL A 81 -5.12 13.08 4.62
N ASN A 82 -4.58 13.97 3.79
CA ASN A 82 -3.99 13.66 2.47
C ASN A 82 -2.50 14.02 2.33
N CYS A 83 -1.78 14.33 3.42
CA CYS A 83 -0.36 14.60 3.31
C CYS A 83 0.44 13.31 3.40
N GLN A 84 1.00 12.94 2.26
CA GLN A 84 2.11 12.02 2.13
C GLN A 84 3.32 12.58 2.90
N ASN A 85 3.57 12.06 4.09
CA ASN A 85 4.65 12.47 4.99
C ASN A 85 5.93 11.64 4.80
N TRP A 86 5.97 10.73 3.82
CA TRP A 86 7.08 9.83 3.57
C TRP A 86 8.41 10.55 3.29
N TYR A 87 8.38 11.81 2.83
CA TYR A 87 9.56 12.63 2.65
C TYR A 87 10.13 13.21 3.96
N LEU A 88 9.34 13.24 5.04
CA LEU A 88 9.76 13.82 6.32
C LEU A 88 10.85 12.99 7.00
N LEU A 89 10.76 11.66 6.97
CA LEU A 89 11.77 10.80 7.62
C LEU A 89 13.14 10.86 6.93
N PRO A 90 13.26 10.75 5.60
CA PRO A 90 14.53 10.98 4.91
C PRO A 90 15.10 12.37 5.18
N THR A 91 14.25 13.39 5.25
CA THR A 91 14.67 14.76 5.54
C THR A 91 15.18 14.88 6.98
N CYS A 92 14.48 14.28 7.95
CA CYS A 92 14.89 14.23 9.34
C CYS A 92 16.25 13.56 9.48
N LEU A 93 16.41 12.38 8.87
CA LEU A 93 17.66 11.62 8.86
C LEU A 93 18.82 12.44 8.26
N LYS A 94 18.61 13.09 7.11
CA LYS A 94 19.62 13.94 6.46
C LYS A 94 20.08 15.11 7.35
N ASN A 95 19.19 15.64 8.18
CA ASN A 95 19.45 16.81 9.02
C ASN A 95 19.74 16.45 10.49
N LEU A 96 19.80 15.16 10.84
CA LEU A 96 19.92 14.70 12.23
C LEU A 96 21.12 15.30 12.95
N ASN A 97 22.31 15.25 12.33
CA ASN A 97 23.53 15.84 12.89
C ASN A 97 23.41 17.34 13.15
N ALA A 98 22.78 18.08 12.23
CA ALA A 98 22.58 19.52 12.42
C ALA A 98 21.62 19.80 13.59
N MET A 99 20.54 19.03 13.70
CA MET A 99 19.59 19.15 14.81
C MET A 99 20.24 18.81 16.16
N SER A 100 21.07 17.77 16.21
CA SER A 100 21.82 17.40 17.42
C SER A 100 22.84 18.48 17.84
N ASN A 101 23.54 19.10 16.88
CA ASN A 101 24.46 20.19 17.18
C ASN A 101 23.72 21.44 17.69
N MET A 102 22.58 21.79 17.08
CA MET A 102 21.76 22.91 17.53
C MET A 102 21.26 22.72 18.97
N LEU A 103 20.96 21.48 19.35
CA LEU A 103 20.59 21.11 20.71
C LEU A 103 21.76 21.26 21.69
N ALA A 104 22.95 20.77 21.33
CA ALA A 104 24.16 20.89 22.14
C ALA A 104 24.53 22.35 22.41
N ASP A 105 24.43 23.20 21.38
CA ASP A 105 24.74 24.63 21.45
C ASP A 105 23.64 25.46 22.15
N ARG A 106 22.51 24.85 22.51
CA ARG A 106 21.32 25.49 23.09
C ARG A 106 20.81 26.67 22.26
N THR A 107 21.02 26.62 20.94
CA THR A 107 20.64 27.68 19.99
C THR A 107 19.12 27.76 19.79
N VAL A 108 18.41 26.66 20.05
CA VAL A 108 16.95 26.55 19.89
C VAL A 108 16.34 25.91 21.13
N ARG A 109 15.17 26.42 21.55
CA ARG A 109 14.33 25.77 22.56
C ARG A 109 13.39 24.79 21.86
N LEU A 110 13.59 23.50 22.11
CA LEU A 110 12.75 22.41 21.61
C LEU A 110 11.88 21.86 22.74
N ASP A 111 10.77 21.22 22.37
CA ASP A 111 9.96 20.46 23.32
C ASP A 111 10.79 19.31 23.93
N THR A 112 10.60 19.05 25.23
CA THR A 112 11.31 18.00 25.96
C THR A 112 11.25 16.64 25.25
N LYS A 113 10.12 16.27 24.64
CA LYS A 113 9.99 15.00 23.92
C LYS A 113 10.86 14.92 22.67
N VAL A 114 11.00 16.04 21.96
CA VAL A 114 11.86 16.14 20.79
C VAL A 114 13.33 16.03 21.22
N VAL A 115 13.69 16.69 22.32
CA VAL A 115 15.04 16.57 22.93
C VAL A 115 15.35 15.13 23.30
N GLU A 116 14.47 14.49 24.07
CA GLU A 116 14.58 13.08 24.48
C GLU A 116 14.74 12.15 23.28
N SER A 117 14.00 12.41 22.21
CA SER A 117 14.07 11.62 20.98
C SER A 117 15.38 11.84 20.21
N LEU A 118 15.92 13.06 20.18
CA LEU A 118 17.17 13.38 19.46
C LEU A 118 18.43 12.90 20.20
N ILE A 119 18.39 12.78 21.53
CA ILE A 119 19.51 12.25 22.33
C ILE A 119 19.49 10.72 22.43
N ASP A 120 18.41 10.07 21.99
CA ASP A 120 18.32 8.61 21.94
C ASP A 120 19.39 8.08 20.96
N PRO A 121 20.37 7.26 21.42
CA PRO A 121 21.42 6.72 20.55
C PRO A 121 20.87 5.84 19.42
N GLN A 122 19.63 5.36 19.52
CA GLN A 122 18.97 4.57 18.48
C GLN A 122 18.12 5.39 17.51
N VAL A 123 18.07 6.72 17.64
CA VAL A 123 17.20 7.55 16.81
C VAL A 123 17.52 7.40 15.32
N GLU A 124 18.81 7.37 14.95
CA GLU A 124 19.25 7.22 13.57
C GLU A 124 18.81 5.87 12.99
N GLU A 125 19.04 4.78 13.73
CA GLU A 125 18.64 3.43 13.35
C GLU A 125 17.12 3.33 13.17
N LYS A 126 16.33 3.88 14.11
CA LYS A 126 14.87 3.92 14.04
C LYS A 126 14.37 4.72 12.84
N LEU A 127 14.96 5.89 12.59
CA LEU A 127 14.61 6.73 11.42
C LEU A 127 14.94 6.03 10.10
N GLN A 128 16.11 5.38 10.01
CA GLN A 128 16.52 4.62 8.83
C GLN A 128 15.59 3.43 8.58
N TYR A 129 15.27 2.66 9.64
CA TYR A 129 14.32 1.54 9.55
C TYR A 129 12.95 2.01 9.06
N ASN A 130 12.37 3.04 9.68
CA ASN A 130 11.07 3.58 9.29
C ASN A 130 11.09 4.15 7.86
N THR A 131 12.21 4.76 7.44
CA THR A 131 12.41 5.24 6.06
C THR A 131 12.39 4.10 5.05
N ASN A 132 13.12 3.01 5.32
CA ASN A 132 13.17 1.83 4.45
C ASN A 132 11.79 1.17 4.31
N LEU A 133 11.08 1.10 5.43
CA LEU A 133 9.74 0.55 5.49
C LEU A 133 8.72 1.40 4.72
N LEU A 134 8.70 2.72 4.92
CA LEU A 134 7.83 3.62 4.15
C LEU A 134 8.15 3.57 2.65
N THR A 135 9.44 3.49 2.30
CA THR A 135 9.86 3.33 0.90
C THR A 135 9.29 2.04 0.29
N THR A 136 9.32 0.96 1.07
CA THR A 136 8.73 -0.32 0.64
C THR A 136 7.22 -0.20 0.46
N ILE A 137 6.51 0.44 1.40
CA ILE A 137 5.06 0.69 1.31
C ILE A 137 4.71 1.53 0.08
N VAL A 138 5.45 2.61 -0.17
CA VAL A 138 5.26 3.46 -1.36
C VAL A 138 5.41 2.63 -2.64
N SER A 139 6.43 1.75 -2.70
CA SER A 139 6.60 0.85 -3.85
C SER A 139 5.42 -0.12 -4.04
N ILE A 140 4.76 -0.57 -2.96
CA ILE A 140 3.55 -1.39 -3.06
C ILE A 140 2.40 -0.60 -3.67
N ILE A 141 2.19 0.65 -3.23
CA ILE A 141 1.15 1.53 -3.75
C ILE A 141 1.38 1.80 -5.23
N GLU A 142 2.58 2.25 -5.61
CA GLU A 142 2.94 2.57 -7.00
C GLU A 142 2.75 1.35 -7.92
N LYS A 143 3.04 0.14 -7.43
CA LYS A 143 2.76 -1.09 -8.17
C LYS A 143 1.26 -1.35 -8.27
N SER A 144 0.51 -1.17 -7.19
CA SER A 144 -0.95 -1.37 -7.19
C SER A 144 -1.72 -0.44 -8.14
N GLU A 145 -1.14 0.69 -8.51
CA GLU A 145 -1.73 1.63 -9.47
C GLU A 145 -1.47 1.27 -10.94
N LYS A 146 -0.58 0.31 -11.21
CA LYS A 146 -0.31 -0.15 -12.59
C LYS A 146 -1.49 -0.93 -13.12
N GLN A 147 -1.82 -0.72 -14.41
CA GLN A 147 -2.98 -1.33 -15.06
C GLN A 147 -2.99 -2.86 -15.06
N ASN A 148 -1.81 -3.49 -15.03
CA ASN A 148 -1.67 -4.95 -15.10
C ASN A 148 -1.52 -5.61 -13.73
N THR A 149 -1.59 -4.85 -12.64
CA THR A 149 -1.43 -5.38 -11.29
C THR A 149 -2.76 -5.91 -10.79
N ILE A 150 -2.78 -7.19 -10.44
CA ILE A 150 -3.95 -7.84 -9.88
C ILE A 150 -3.87 -7.87 -8.36
N MET A 151 -5.01 -8.13 -7.71
CA MET A 151 -5.09 -8.18 -6.25
C MET A 151 -4.05 -9.12 -5.63
N ALA A 152 -3.87 -10.31 -6.22
CA ALA A 152 -2.89 -11.29 -5.74
C ALA A 152 -1.46 -10.73 -5.64
N ASP A 153 -1.04 -9.92 -6.62
CA ASP A 153 0.30 -9.31 -6.65
C ASP A 153 0.49 -8.33 -5.49
N VAL A 154 -0.54 -7.53 -5.22
CA VAL A 154 -0.51 -6.54 -4.13
C VAL A 154 -0.47 -7.26 -2.78
N ILE A 155 -1.32 -8.26 -2.60
CA ILE A 155 -1.38 -9.07 -1.38
C ILE A 155 -0.07 -9.81 -1.13
N GLU A 156 0.54 -10.36 -2.19
CA GLU A 156 1.86 -10.97 -2.11
C GLU A 156 2.91 -10.00 -1.54
N LYS A 157 2.91 -8.75 -1.99
CA LYS A 157 3.85 -7.76 -1.48
C LYS A 157 3.59 -7.39 -0.02
N TRP A 158 2.32 -7.30 0.38
CA TRP A 158 1.98 -7.06 1.79
C TRP A 158 2.35 -8.24 2.68
N LEU A 159 2.17 -9.48 2.22
CA LEU A 159 2.59 -10.69 2.94
C LEU A 159 4.10 -10.75 3.13
N ILE A 160 4.87 -10.47 2.07
CA ILE A 160 6.34 -10.37 2.15
C ILE A 160 6.75 -9.29 3.16
N LEU A 161 6.09 -8.13 3.11
CA LEU A 161 6.37 -7.05 4.05
C LEU A 161 6.08 -7.46 5.50
N ALA A 162 4.92 -8.09 5.75
CA ALA A 162 4.52 -8.58 7.06
C ALA A 162 5.54 -9.60 7.61
N ALA A 163 5.98 -10.55 6.79
CA ALA A 163 6.95 -11.57 7.19
C ALA A 163 8.35 -10.99 7.48
N SER A 164 8.71 -9.87 6.84
CA SER A 164 10.01 -9.19 7.04
C SER A 164 10.01 -8.14 8.16
N SER A 165 8.84 -7.71 8.62
CA SER A 165 8.72 -6.63 9.60
C SER A 165 8.89 -7.17 11.01
N GLN A 166 9.81 -6.58 11.78
CA GLN A 166 10.00 -6.92 13.19
C GLN A 166 9.03 -6.17 14.12
N TYR A 167 8.05 -5.45 13.56
CA TYR A 167 7.27 -4.46 14.30
C TYR A 167 5.78 -4.81 14.30
N ASP A 168 5.35 -5.39 15.43
CA ASP A 168 4.00 -5.93 15.67
C ASP A 168 2.85 -4.98 15.27
N PRO A 169 2.92 -3.65 15.50
CA PRO A 169 1.84 -2.76 15.10
C PRO A 169 1.62 -2.70 13.57
N ILE A 170 2.66 -2.82 12.75
CA ILE A 170 2.50 -2.88 11.28
C ILE A 170 1.93 -4.23 10.89
N HIS A 171 2.46 -5.31 11.46
CA HIS A 171 1.98 -6.66 11.18
C HIS A 171 0.47 -6.76 11.47
N THR A 172 0.05 -6.30 12.66
CA THR A 172 -1.36 -6.20 13.06
C THR A 172 -2.15 -5.37 12.05
N LYS A 173 -1.60 -4.26 11.58
CA LYS A 173 -2.28 -3.39 10.61
C LYS A 173 -2.41 -4.07 9.25
N ILE A 174 -1.36 -4.72 8.75
CA ILE A 174 -1.36 -5.49 7.50
C ILE A 174 -2.40 -6.61 7.57
N ASN A 175 -2.51 -7.31 8.70
CA ASN A 175 -3.52 -8.36 8.85
C ASN A 175 -4.95 -7.84 8.68
N THR A 176 -5.21 -6.55 8.93
CA THR A 176 -6.54 -5.96 8.68
C THR A 176 -6.90 -5.78 7.19
N ILE A 177 -5.95 -5.96 6.27
CA ILE A 177 -6.21 -6.01 4.81
C ILE A 177 -6.13 -7.43 4.24
N MET A 178 -5.64 -8.40 5.03
CA MET A 178 -5.60 -9.82 4.70
C MET A 178 -6.97 -10.48 4.88
N THR A 179 -7.96 -9.95 4.18
CA THR A 179 -9.31 -10.53 4.17
C THR A 179 -9.28 -11.94 3.55
N PRO A 180 -10.26 -12.81 3.86
CA PRO A 180 -10.33 -14.13 3.24
C PRO A 180 -10.28 -14.06 1.71
N ALA A 181 -11.04 -13.14 1.09
CA ALA A 181 -11.00 -12.91 -0.36
C ALA A 181 -9.60 -12.53 -0.88
N ALA A 182 -8.87 -11.70 -0.14
CA ALA A 182 -7.50 -11.29 -0.49
C ALA A 182 -6.51 -12.46 -0.45
N LEU A 183 -6.59 -13.26 0.60
CA LEU A 183 -5.76 -14.44 0.78
C LEU A 183 -6.12 -15.52 -0.26
N THR A 184 -7.41 -15.71 -0.56
CA THR A 184 -7.88 -16.60 -1.63
C THR A 184 -7.34 -16.17 -2.99
N ALA A 185 -7.31 -14.86 -3.29
CA ALA A 185 -6.72 -14.36 -4.53
C ALA A 185 -5.23 -14.71 -4.65
N ASN A 186 -4.46 -14.62 -3.55
CA ASN A 186 -3.06 -15.04 -3.51
C ASN A 186 -2.91 -16.57 -3.59
N LEU A 187 -3.73 -17.33 -2.86
CA LEU A 187 -3.76 -18.80 -2.88
C LEU A 187 -4.01 -19.36 -4.27
N LEU A 188 -4.91 -18.74 -5.02
CA LEU A 188 -5.31 -19.15 -6.37
C LEU A 188 -4.42 -18.53 -7.47
N HIS A 189 -3.31 -17.88 -7.10
CA HIS A 189 -2.34 -17.38 -8.06
C HIS A 189 -1.33 -18.49 -8.43
N PRO A 190 -1.11 -18.77 -9.73
CA PRO A 190 -0.28 -19.89 -10.19
C PRO A 190 1.21 -19.78 -9.84
N SER A 191 1.67 -18.60 -9.42
CA SER A 191 3.05 -18.42 -8.95
C SER A 191 3.16 -18.37 -7.43
N TYR A 192 2.11 -17.88 -6.74
CA TYR A 192 2.18 -17.59 -5.30
C TYR A 192 1.67 -18.76 -4.47
N HIS A 193 0.53 -19.35 -4.82
CA HIS A 193 -0.02 -20.54 -4.14
C HIS A 193 -0.06 -20.42 -2.60
N GLY A 194 -0.25 -19.22 -2.05
CA GLY A 194 -0.29 -19.00 -0.61
C GLY A 194 1.04 -19.27 0.11
N LYS A 195 2.18 -19.37 -0.59
CA LYS A 195 3.50 -19.72 -0.01
C LYS A 195 3.88 -18.88 1.21
N ASN A 196 3.49 -17.61 1.24
CA ASN A 196 3.85 -16.68 2.31
C ASN A 196 2.89 -16.69 3.51
N PHE A 197 1.73 -17.37 3.46
CA PHE A 197 0.79 -17.39 4.58
C PHE A 197 0.27 -18.78 4.94
N ILE A 198 0.46 -19.81 4.11
CA ILE A 198 -0.09 -21.16 4.37
C ILE A 198 0.44 -21.81 5.65
N LYS A 199 1.59 -21.35 6.16
CA LYS A 199 2.16 -21.79 7.44
C LYS A 199 1.49 -21.11 8.65
N GLU A 200 0.80 -20.00 8.43
CA GLU A 200 0.04 -19.29 9.44
C GLU A 200 -1.35 -19.91 9.53
N LEU A 201 -1.55 -20.79 10.52
CA LEU A 201 -2.76 -21.60 10.69
C LEU A 201 -4.06 -20.78 10.63
N HIS A 202 -4.05 -19.55 11.14
CA HIS A 202 -5.22 -18.68 11.08
C HIS A 202 -5.55 -18.27 9.64
N HIS A 203 -4.56 -17.77 8.88
CA HIS A 203 -4.76 -17.34 7.49
C HIS A 203 -5.14 -18.50 6.58
N ASP A 204 -4.47 -19.66 6.70
CA ASP A 204 -4.83 -20.85 5.93
C ASP A 204 -6.28 -21.28 6.20
N ARG A 205 -6.66 -21.37 7.48
CA ARG A 205 -8.00 -21.77 7.88
C ARG A 205 -9.09 -20.85 7.33
N ILE A 206 -9.00 -19.53 7.54
CA ILE A 206 -10.04 -18.60 7.07
C ILE A 206 -10.14 -18.59 5.54
N THR A 207 -9.02 -18.82 4.85
CA THR A 207 -8.98 -18.88 3.39
C THR A 207 -9.67 -20.14 2.86
N ILE A 208 -9.42 -21.29 3.49
CA ILE A 208 -10.07 -22.56 3.13
C ILE A 208 -11.57 -22.51 3.44
N GLU A 209 -11.95 -22.01 4.62
CA GLU A 209 -13.37 -21.87 5.01
C GLU A 209 -14.11 -21.00 3.99
N PHE A 210 -13.57 -19.81 3.69
CA PHE A 210 -14.15 -18.89 2.71
C PHE A 210 -14.24 -19.50 1.32
N LEU A 211 -13.15 -20.12 0.83
CA LEU A 211 -13.16 -20.69 -0.52
C LEU A 211 -14.16 -21.85 -0.63
N THR A 212 -14.26 -22.71 0.39
CA THR A 212 -15.22 -23.83 0.46
C THR A 212 -16.66 -23.32 0.39
N GLU A 213 -16.96 -22.24 1.11
CA GLU A 213 -18.27 -21.59 1.06
C GLU A 213 -18.59 -21.05 -0.34
N GLU A 214 -17.62 -20.38 -0.97
CA GLU A 214 -17.78 -19.78 -2.31
C GLU A 214 -17.89 -20.83 -3.44
N VAL A 215 -17.16 -21.95 -3.36
CA VAL A 215 -17.24 -23.01 -4.37
C VAL A 215 -18.43 -23.95 -4.19
N GLY A 216 -18.96 -24.03 -2.96
CA GLY A 216 -19.95 -25.03 -2.56
C GLY A 216 -19.46 -26.47 -2.66
N GLN A 217 -20.30 -27.42 -2.26
CA GLN A 217 -19.95 -28.86 -2.20
C GLN A 217 -19.37 -29.40 -3.51
N SER A 218 -19.86 -28.92 -4.65
CA SER A 218 -19.43 -29.38 -5.98
C SER A 218 -18.02 -28.93 -6.38
N GLY A 219 -17.49 -27.85 -5.80
CA GLY A 219 -16.16 -27.35 -6.15
C GLY A 219 -15.07 -27.66 -5.12
N VAL A 220 -15.41 -28.30 -4.00
CA VAL A 220 -14.43 -28.72 -2.98
C VAL A 220 -13.42 -29.71 -3.54
N GLU A 221 -13.87 -30.68 -4.35
CA GLU A 221 -12.97 -31.66 -4.98
C GLU A 221 -12.01 -30.99 -5.98
N ASP A 222 -12.52 -30.04 -6.78
CA ASP A 222 -11.69 -29.24 -7.69
C ASP A 222 -10.62 -28.46 -6.92
N PHE A 223 -10.99 -27.87 -5.78
CA PHE A 223 -10.05 -27.17 -4.92
C PHE A 223 -9.00 -28.09 -4.30
N ILE A 224 -9.39 -29.29 -3.84
CA ILE A 224 -8.44 -30.30 -3.34
C ILE A 224 -7.45 -30.68 -4.43
N CYS A 225 -7.93 -30.92 -5.65
CA CYS A 225 -7.08 -31.19 -6.81
C CYS A 225 -6.12 -30.04 -7.11
N TYR A 226 -6.57 -28.78 -7.02
CA TYR A 226 -5.70 -27.60 -7.18
C TYR A 226 -4.62 -27.55 -6.09
N ARG A 227 -5.01 -27.68 -4.83
CA ARG A 227 -4.12 -27.55 -3.67
C ARG A 227 -3.06 -28.65 -3.66
N ASP A 228 -3.46 -29.87 -3.97
CA ASP A 228 -2.57 -31.04 -4.04
C ASP A 228 -1.81 -31.11 -5.38
N LEU A 229 -2.04 -30.16 -6.29
CA LEU A 229 -1.44 -30.08 -7.63
C LEU A 229 -1.63 -31.36 -8.43
N LYS A 230 -2.83 -31.92 -8.43
CA LYS A 230 -3.18 -33.13 -9.17
C LYS A 230 -3.63 -32.80 -10.59
N SER A 231 -3.58 -33.80 -11.48
CA SER A 231 -4.19 -33.74 -12.82
C SER A 231 -3.71 -32.54 -13.65
N ILE A 232 -4.63 -31.72 -14.17
CA ILE A 232 -4.28 -30.57 -15.03
C ILE A 232 -3.45 -29.50 -14.30
N PHE A 233 -3.56 -29.43 -12.97
CA PHE A 233 -2.85 -28.41 -12.18
C PHE A 233 -1.34 -28.66 -12.12
N GLU A 234 -0.91 -29.94 -12.09
CA GLU A 234 0.49 -30.32 -12.18
C GLU A 234 1.10 -29.89 -13.51
N ASN A 235 0.44 -30.30 -14.60
CA ASN A 235 0.87 -30.01 -15.96
C ASN A 235 0.89 -28.51 -16.24
N ALA A 236 -0.14 -27.79 -15.77
CA ALA A 236 -0.21 -26.35 -15.93
C ALA A 236 0.90 -25.64 -15.14
N ARG A 237 1.25 -26.13 -13.95
CA ARG A 237 2.37 -25.56 -13.17
C ARG A 237 3.71 -25.70 -13.90
N LEU A 238 3.95 -26.84 -14.57
CA LEU A 238 5.19 -27.08 -15.32
C LEU A 238 5.36 -26.16 -16.54
N GLN A 239 4.29 -25.57 -17.06
CA GLN A 239 4.34 -24.68 -18.21
C GLN A 239 4.71 -23.23 -17.87
N GLU A 240 5.04 -22.93 -16.60
CA GLU A 240 5.48 -21.61 -16.11
C GLU A 240 4.64 -20.44 -16.62
N PHE A 241 3.32 -20.50 -16.42
CA PHE A 241 2.45 -19.39 -16.81
C PHE A 241 2.81 -18.12 -16.05
N SER A 242 3.33 -17.13 -16.79
CA SER A 242 3.55 -15.77 -16.28
C SER A 242 2.26 -14.97 -16.12
N ASN A 243 1.19 -15.37 -16.83
CA ASN A 243 -0.11 -14.71 -16.81
C ASN A 243 -1.19 -15.60 -16.15
N PRO A 244 -1.75 -15.21 -15.00
CA PRO A 244 -2.80 -15.95 -14.30
C PRO A 244 -4.07 -16.16 -15.14
N ILE A 245 -4.41 -15.21 -16.01
CA ILE A 245 -5.59 -15.31 -16.88
C ILE A 245 -5.42 -16.47 -17.86
N SER A 246 -4.23 -16.61 -18.46
CA SER A 246 -3.92 -17.70 -19.38
C SER A 246 -3.98 -19.06 -18.68
N TYR A 247 -3.40 -19.16 -17.48
CA TYR A 247 -3.46 -20.34 -16.64
C TYR A 247 -4.91 -20.78 -16.40
N TRP A 248 -5.74 -19.84 -15.89
CA TRP A 248 -7.12 -20.13 -15.54
C TRP A 248 -7.99 -20.42 -16.77
N ASN A 249 -7.73 -19.83 -17.93
CA ASN A 249 -8.45 -20.17 -19.17
C ASN A 249 -8.26 -21.64 -19.61
N ILE A 250 -7.14 -22.26 -19.27
CA ILE A 250 -6.88 -23.67 -19.53
C ILE A 250 -7.59 -24.53 -18.50
N VAL A 251 -7.39 -24.23 -17.22
CA VAL A 251 -8.01 -24.96 -16.10
C VAL A 251 -9.54 -24.96 -16.21
N LYS A 252 -10.16 -23.85 -16.64
CA LYS A 252 -11.62 -23.71 -16.79
C LYS A 252 -12.28 -24.84 -17.57
N LYS A 253 -11.55 -25.41 -18.54
CA LYS A 253 -12.06 -26.45 -19.42
C LYS A 253 -12.30 -27.76 -18.68
N VAL A 254 -11.58 -27.98 -17.57
CA VAL A 254 -11.64 -29.21 -16.76
C VAL A 254 -12.31 -28.97 -15.42
N HIS A 255 -12.00 -27.85 -14.76
CA HIS A 255 -12.54 -27.46 -13.45
C HIS A 255 -13.29 -26.13 -13.53
N PRO A 256 -14.47 -26.10 -14.20
CA PRO A 256 -15.20 -24.86 -14.42
C PRO A 256 -15.75 -24.26 -13.12
N ILE A 257 -16.04 -25.07 -12.10
CA ILE A 257 -16.69 -24.64 -10.84
C ILE A 257 -15.72 -23.83 -9.99
N LEU A 258 -14.48 -24.29 -9.83
CA LEU A 258 -13.41 -23.56 -9.13
C LEU A 258 -13.18 -22.15 -9.70
N LEU A 259 -13.51 -21.94 -10.98
CA LEU A 259 -13.41 -20.65 -11.65
C LEU A 259 -14.66 -19.79 -11.57
N GLN A 260 -15.81 -20.37 -11.21
CA GLN A 260 -17.02 -19.60 -10.99
C GLN A 260 -16.99 -18.86 -9.65
N SER A 261 -16.32 -19.42 -8.64
CA SER A 261 -16.06 -18.81 -7.33
C SER A 261 -14.86 -17.85 -7.34
N LEU A 262 -14.02 -17.92 -8.37
CA LEU A 262 -12.88 -17.03 -8.51
C LEU A 262 -13.33 -15.62 -8.93
N PRO A 263 -12.72 -14.56 -8.35
CA PRO A 263 -12.96 -13.19 -8.79
C PRO A 263 -12.25 -12.86 -10.11
N THR A 264 -11.65 -13.86 -10.76
CA THR A 264 -11.04 -13.72 -12.09
C THR A 264 -12.08 -13.39 -13.16
N LYS A 265 -13.38 -13.57 -12.89
CA LYS A 265 -14.46 -12.98 -13.66
C LYS A 265 -14.50 -11.46 -13.46
N LYS A 266 -13.56 -10.77 -14.12
CA LYS A 266 -13.59 -9.32 -14.38
C LYS A 266 -13.64 -8.45 -13.11
N PHE A 267 -12.47 -8.25 -12.51
CA PHE A 267 -12.16 -6.93 -11.93
C PHE A 267 -12.03 -5.91 -13.08
N GLN A 268 -13.11 -5.65 -13.82
CA GLN A 268 -13.21 -4.40 -14.57
C GLN A 268 -13.39 -3.32 -13.52
N LYS A 269 -12.38 -2.47 -13.36
CA LYS A 269 -12.48 -1.26 -12.55
C LYS A 269 -13.60 -0.40 -13.13
N VAL A 270 -14.81 -0.51 -12.56
CA VAL A 270 -15.89 0.43 -12.84
C VAL A 270 -15.55 1.69 -12.06
N ASN A 271 -15.07 2.71 -12.76
CA ASN A 271 -14.72 3.98 -12.15
C ASN A 271 -16.02 4.77 -11.90
N VAL A 272 -16.78 4.40 -10.86
CA VAL A 272 -18.09 5.01 -10.55
C VAL A 272 -17.96 6.53 -10.36
N GLN A 273 -16.79 7.00 -9.93
CA GLN A 273 -16.52 8.42 -9.76
C GLN A 273 -16.58 9.21 -11.07
N SER A 274 -16.14 8.67 -12.22
CA SER A 274 -16.25 9.39 -13.50
C SER A 274 -17.69 9.44 -14.01
N ASP A 275 -18.44 8.36 -13.84
CA ASP A 275 -19.77 8.20 -14.44
C ASP A 275 -20.85 8.99 -13.68
N LEU A 276 -20.72 9.11 -12.36
CA LEU A 276 -21.60 9.96 -11.55
C LEU A 276 -21.28 11.44 -11.71
N LEU A 277 -20.00 11.81 -11.85
CA LEU A 277 -19.58 13.22 -12.07
C LEU A 277 -19.92 13.74 -13.47
N THR A 278 -20.19 12.87 -14.46
CA THR A 278 -20.68 13.31 -15.78
C THR A 278 -22.17 13.63 -15.83
N LYS A 279 -22.97 13.18 -14.84
CA LYS A 279 -24.41 13.47 -14.79
C LYS A 279 -24.73 14.84 -14.18
N ASP A 280 -23.90 15.31 -13.27
CA ASP A 280 -23.97 16.66 -12.72
C ASP A 280 -22.86 17.50 -13.35
N ASN A 281 -23.19 18.49 -14.18
CA ASN A 281 -22.24 19.41 -14.85
C ASN A 281 -21.35 20.21 -13.87
N LEU A 282 -20.46 19.54 -13.14
CA LEU A 282 -19.54 20.10 -12.17
C LEU A 282 -18.12 19.73 -12.61
N LEU A 283 -17.54 20.63 -13.41
CA LEU A 283 -16.12 20.66 -13.72
C LEU A 283 -15.31 20.81 -12.42
N LEU A 284 -14.85 19.70 -11.85
CA LEU A 284 -13.73 19.74 -10.91
C LEU A 284 -12.42 19.72 -11.70
N PRO A 285 -11.39 20.48 -11.28
CA PRO A 285 -10.10 20.46 -11.93
C PRO A 285 -9.50 19.07 -11.81
N SER A 286 -9.02 18.53 -12.94
CA SER A 286 -8.34 17.25 -13.02
C SER A 286 -7.22 17.18 -11.98
N LEU A 287 -7.31 16.24 -11.04
CA LEU A 287 -6.17 15.81 -10.23
C LEU A 287 -5.22 15.05 -11.16
N SER A 288 -4.43 15.79 -11.95
CA SER A 288 -3.23 15.24 -12.53
C SER A 288 -2.30 14.86 -11.38
N SER A 289 -1.82 13.62 -11.39
CA SER A 289 -0.66 13.20 -10.60
C SER A 289 0.42 14.28 -10.66
N PRO A 290 1.17 14.53 -9.57
CA PRO A 290 2.26 15.48 -9.62
C PRO A 290 3.22 15.03 -10.71
N LYS A 291 3.26 15.77 -11.82
CA LYS A 291 4.32 15.64 -12.81
C LYS A 291 5.62 15.79 -12.04
N SER A 292 6.50 14.80 -12.18
CA SER A 292 7.88 14.90 -11.71
C SER A 292 8.48 16.18 -12.30
N ILE A 293 8.58 17.22 -11.47
CA ILE A 293 9.41 18.37 -11.76
C ILE A 293 10.84 17.91 -11.50
N LEU A 294 11.43 17.30 -12.52
CA LEU A 294 12.86 17.13 -12.65
C LEU A 294 13.25 17.92 -13.89
N THR A 295 13.62 19.18 -13.70
CA THR A 295 14.73 19.82 -14.43
C THR A 295 14.99 21.25 -13.96
N ASN A 296 16.27 21.62 -14.08
CA ASN A 296 16.90 22.93 -13.98
C ASN A 296 17.30 23.41 -12.58
N GLN A 297 18.31 22.75 -12.01
CA GLN A 297 19.30 23.50 -11.24
C GLN A 297 20.26 24.18 -12.22
N SER A 298 20.16 25.51 -12.29
CA SER A 298 21.19 26.38 -12.84
C SER A 298 22.46 26.28 -11.99
N GLU A 299 23.59 26.01 -12.64
CA GLU A 299 24.92 26.12 -12.07
C GLU A 299 25.15 27.54 -11.50
N VAL A 300 25.40 27.63 -10.19
CA VAL A 300 26.04 28.80 -9.59
C VAL A 300 27.54 28.51 -9.52
N LYS A 301 28.30 29.03 -10.50
CA LYS A 301 29.76 29.09 -10.43
C LYS A 301 30.17 30.12 -9.38
N LEU A 302 30.55 29.66 -8.19
CA LEU A 302 31.30 30.46 -7.23
C LEU A 302 32.76 30.53 -7.67
N SER A 303 33.16 31.71 -8.13
CA SER A 303 34.55 32.05 -8.44
C SER A 303 35.26 32.40 -7.14
N ILE A 304 36.27 31.61 -6.75
CA ILE A 304 37.16 31.94 -5.63
C ILE A 304 38.38 32.68 -6.22
N PRO A 305 38.70 33.90 -5.77
CA PRO A 305 39.94 34.56 -6.16
C PRO A 305 41.12 33.90 -5.45
N HIS A 306 42.05 33.33 -6.23
CA HIS A 306 43.37 32.93 -5.74
C HIS A 306 44.18 34.18 -5.39
N SER A 307 44.38 34.43 -4.09
CA SER A 307 45.46 35.29 -3.61
C SER A 307 46.75 34.48 -3.55
N THR A 308 47.69 34.80 -4.43
CA THR A 308 49.09 34.40 -4.38
C THR A 308 49.73 34.87 -3.07
N GLN A 309 50.17 33.94 -2.23
CA GLN A 309 51.20 34.20 -1.22
C GLN A 309 52.43 33.37 -1.54
N SER A 310 53.52 34.11 -1.77
CA SER A 310 54.89 33.69 -2.00
C SER A 310 55.48 32.99 -0.78
N LEU A 311 56.03 31.79 -0.98
CA LEU A 311 56.92 31.14 -0.02
C LEU A 311 58.25 31.92 0.05
N SER A 312 58.52 32.48 1.22
CA SER A 312 59.83 32.99 1.63
C SER A 312 60.69 31.84 2.14
N THR A 313 61.87 31.69 1.55
CA THR A 313 62.95 30.79 1.94
C THR A 313 63.44 31.04 3.37
N MET A 314 63.64 29.97 4.14
CA MET A 314 64.44 29.97 5.38
C MET A 314 65.93 29.86 5.06
N PRO A 315 66.82 30.58 5.77
CA PRO A 315 68.25 30.41 5.62
C PRO A 315 68.77 29.28 6.51
N THR A 316 69.64 28.45 5.93
CA THR A 316 70.62 27.61 6.62
C THR A 316 71.59 28.46 7.42
N ALA A 317 71.79 28.11 8.70
CA ALA A 317 72.93 28.54 9.49
C ALA A 317 73.80 27.33 9.83
N THR A 318 75.09 27.53 9.63
CA THR A 318 76.26 26.75 10.04
C THR A 318 76.27 26.36 11.52
#